data_AF-A0A7C7Q8U6-F1
#
_entry.id   AF-A0A7C7Q8U6-F1
#
_cell.length_a   1.000
_cell.length_b   1.000
_cell.length_c   1.000
_cell.angle_alpha   90.00
_cell.angle_beta   90.00
_cell.angle_gamma   90.00
#
_symmetry.space_group_name_H-M   'P 1'
#
loop_
_entity.id
_entity.type
_entity.pdbx_description
1 polymer ?
#
loop_
_entity_poly.entity_id
_entity_poly.type
_entity_poly.pdbx_seq_one_letter_code
_entity_poly.pdbx_strand_id
1 'polypeptide(L)'
;MGASIKEFVANSQAYQARLLQYAIERYRAAKYAPMTGLFQFMFVECWPSITWAAVDYFRRPKLGYEALKRAYQPVLPAIIAEREVWQRGDPRRAIHYEVTVVNDQPRGCESATVRTWVLDPAGNRMAEDEVHLDLPPDSATPCPRRRHDEGPRCPLPADAPLGTYTIGASVHSAEGELLGENVWTVEVVAGP
;
A
#
# COMPACT_ATOMS: atom_id res chain seq x y z
N MET A 1 13.79 -3.60 -18.61
CA MET A 1 14.00 -4.34 -17.35
C MET A 1 15.51 -4.40 -17.01
N GLY A 2 16.21 -3.26 -16.96
CA GLY A 2 17.66 -3.21 -16.69
C GLY A 2 18.56 -3.46 -17.92
N ALA A 3 19.83 -3.09 -17.80
CA ALA A 3 20.90 -3.26 -18.78
C ALA A 3 21.78 -4.50 -18.54
N SER A 4 21.60 -5.19 -17.40
CA SER A 4 22.34 -6.39 -17.02
C SER A 4 21.44 -7.50 -16.48
N ILE A 5 21.91 -8.75 -16.44
CA ILE A 5 21.14 -9.86 -15.85
C ILE A 5 20.84 -9.62 -14.36
N LYS A 6 21.75 -8.97 -13.63
CA LYS A 6 21.56 -8.62 -12.23
C LYS A 6 20.42 -7.61 -12.08
N GLU A 7 20.41 -6.58 -12.92
CA GLU A 7 19.32 -5.60 -12.94
C GLU A 7 18.00 -6.24 -13.40
N PHE A 8 18.03 -7.16 -14.36
CA PHE A 8 16.84 -7.90 -14.77
C PHE A 8 16.23 -8.69 -13.60
N VAL A 9 17.06 -9.41 -12.84
CA VAL A 9 16.60 -10.15 -11.65
C VAL A 9 16.06 -9.21 -10.58
N ALA A 10 16.75 -8.12 -10.28
CA ALA A 10 16.29 -7.14 -9.30
C ALA A 10 14.96 -6.50 -9.70
N ASN A 11 14.86 -6.01 -10.94
CA ASN A 11 13.68 -5.33 -11.46
C ASN A 11 12.46 -6.26 -11.58
N SER A 12 12.67 -7.50 -12.01
CA SER A 12 11.57 -8.49 -12.10
C SER A 12 11.00 -8.85 -10.73
N GLN A 13 11.86 -9.03 -9.72
CA GLN A 13 11.39 -9.27 -8.34
C GLN A 13 10.70 -8.03 -7.74
N ALA A 14 11.23 -6.83 -7.97
CA ALA A 14 10.62 -5.60 -7.50
C ALA A 14 9.23 -5.39 -8.12
N TYR A 15 9.10 -5.67 -9.43
CA TYR A 15 7.82 -5.64 -10.12
C TYR A 15 6.84 -6.67 -9.57
N GLN A 16 7.28 -7.93 -9.37
CA GLN A 16 6.44 -8.97 -8.76
C GLN A 16 5.93 -8.54 -7.38
N ALA A 17 6.81 -8.03 -6.52
CA ALA A 17 6.45 -7.55 -5.18
C ALA A 17 5.41 -6.43 -5.24
N ARG A 18 5.62 -5.43 -6.10
CA ARG A 18 4.68 -4.32 -6.30
C ARG A 18 3.33 -4.81 -6.79
N LEU A 19 3.31 -5.71 -7.77
CA LEU A 19 2.07 -6.25 -8.34
C LEU A 19 1.28 -7.09 -7.33
N LEU A 20 1.96 -7.91 -6.54
CA LEU A 20 1.34 -8.69 -5.46
C LEU A 20 0.70 -7.77 -4.42
N GLN A 21 1.44 -6.76 -3.95
CA GLN A 21 0.93 -5.76 -3.02
C GLN A 21 -0.28 -5.03 -3.61
N TYR A 22 -0.17 -4.51 -4.85
CA TYR A 22 -1.23 -3.81 -5.57
C TYR A 22 -2.56 -4.59 -5.57
N ALA A 23 -2.49 -5.86 -5.97
CA ALA A 23 -3.67 -6.69 -6.18
C ALA A 23 -4.27 -7.16 -4.85
N ILE A 24 -3.45 -7.69 -3.95
CA ILE A 24 -3.92 -8.27 -2.68
C ILE A 24 -4.56 -7.20 -1.80
N GLU A 25 -3.94 -6.02 -1.68
CA GLU A 25 -4.52 -4.94 -0.88
C GLU A 25 -5.89 -4.49 -1.39
N ARG A 26 -6.05 -4.40 -2.72
CA ARG A 26 -7.36 -4.08 -3.34
C ARG A 26 -8.40 -5.16 -3.09
N TYR A 27 -8.02 -6.43 -3.23
CA TYR A 27 -8.95 -7.55 -2.97
C TYR A 27 -9.34 -7.64 -1.50
N ARG A 28 -8.41 -7.42 -0.58
CA ARG A 28 -8.70 -7.38 0.86
C ARG A 28 -9.53 -6.15 1.25
N ALA A 29 -9.28 -4.99 0.65
CA ALA A 29 -10.11 -3.79 0.87
C ALA A 29 -11.55 -3.98 0.36
N ALA A 30 -11.76 -4.84 -0.65
CA ALA A 30 -13.08 -5.19 -1.20
C ALA A 30 -13.75 -6.40 -0.49
N LYS A 31 -13.30 -6.73 0.74
CA LYS A 31 -13.81 -7.85 1.53
C LYS A 31 -15.33 -7.79 1.68
N TYR A 32 -15.99 -8.90 1.40
CA TYR A 32 -17.44 -9.12 1.35
C TYR A 32 -18.23 -8.27 0.34
N ALA A 33 -17.57 -7.41 -0.45
CA ALA A 33 -18.21 -6.62 -1.49
C ALA A 33 -17.19 -6.16 -2.57
N PRO A 34 -16.95 -6.95 -3.65
CA PRO A 34 -17.51 -8.26 -3.97
C PRO A 34 -16.55 -9.44 -3.65
N MET A 35 -15.47 -9.23 -2.89
CA MET A 35 -14.43 -10.25 -2.69
C MET A 35 -14.60 -11.04 -1.38
N THR A 36 -14.75 -12.35 -1.48
CA THR A 36 -14.87 -13.24 -0.29
C THR A 36 -13.56 -13.94 0.05
N GLY A 37 -12.66 -14.09 -0.92
CA GLY A 37 -11.39 -14.77 -0.70
C GLY A 37 -10.48 -14.62 -1.90
N LEU A 38 -9.19 -14.89 -1.69
CA LEU A 38 -8.17 -14.81 -2.72
C LEU A 38 -7.12 -15.90 -2.47
N PHE A 39 -6.62 -16.51 -3.54
CA PHE A 39 -5.59 -17.52 -3.50
C PHE A 39 -4.43 -17.07 -4.37
N GLN A 40 -3.30 -16.74 -3.75
CA GLN A 40 -2.12 -16.31 -4.50
C GLN A 40 -1.47 -17.51 -5.18
N PHE A 41 -1.31 -17.42 -6.50
CA PHE A 41 -0.52 -18.37 -7.28
C PHE A 41 0.85 -17.74 -7.61
N MET A 42 1.99 -18.37 -7.29
CA MET A 42 2.21 -19.57 -6.46
C MET A 42 3.16 -19.23 -5.29
N PHE A 43 3.21 -20.09 -4.29
CA PHE A 43 4.04 -19.83 -3.10
C PHE A 43 5.48 -20.37 -3.22
N VAL A 44 5.67 -21.57 -3.78
CA VAL A 44 6.95 -22.29 -3.86
C VAL A 44 7.15 -23.04 -5.18
N GLU A 45 8.40 -23.20 -5.63
CA GLU A 45 8.76 -24.07 -6.77
C GLU A 45 9.25 -25.47 -6.40
N CYS A 46 9.19 -26.37 -7.40
CA CYS A 46 9.72 -27.74 -7.37
C CYS A 46 11.03 -27.94 -8.17
N TRP A 47 11.53 -26.94 -8.90
CA TRP A 47 12.82 -26.98 -9.60
C TRP A 47 13.45 -25.58 -9.77
N PRO A 48 14.75 -25.45 -10.12
CA PRO A 48 15.34 -24.15 -10.44
C PRO A 48 14.77 -23.57 -11.75
N SER A 49 14.00 -22.48 -11.66
CA SER A 49 13.37 -21.84 -12.84
C SER A 49 12.97 -20.38 -12.60
N ILE A 50 12.64 -19.67 -13.69
CA ILE A 50 12.01 -18.34 -13.65
C ILE A 50 10.48 -18.51 -13.71
N THR A 51 9.78 -18.09 -12.66
CA THR A 51 8.36 -18.41 -12.40
C THR A 51 7.71 -17.38 -11.46
N TRP A 52 6.46 -17.64 -11.07
CA TRP A 52 5.66 -16.80 -10.18
C TRP A 52 5.89 -17.00 -8.67
N ALA A 53 6.71 -17.95 -8.18
CA ALA A 53 6.74 -18.09 -6.72
C ALA A 53 7.34 -16.90 -6.00
N ALA A 54 6.84 -16.69 -4.79
CA ALA A 54 7.41 -15.83 -3.78
C ALA A 54 8.65 -16.44 -3.10
N VAL A 55 8.78 -17.77 -3.07
CA VAL A 55 9.93 -18.48 -2.48
C VAL A 55 10.53 -19.43 -3.51
N ASP A 56 11.84 -19.31 -3.75
CA ASP A 56 12.51 -20.12 -4.79
C ASP A 56 12.68 -21.61 -4.40
N TYR A 57 13.20 -22.39 -5.34
CA TYR A 57 13.48 -23.82 -5.16
C TYR A 57 14.37 -24.14 -3.95
N PHE A 58 15.35 -23.28 -3.66
CA PHE A 58 16.27 -23.43 -2.53
C PHE A 58 15.71 -22.85 -1.23
N ARG A 59 14.40 -22.53 -1.20
CA ARG A 59 13.69 -21.94 -0.05
C ARG A 59 14.17 -20.55 0.34
N ARG A 60 14.67 -19.79 -0.63
CA ARG A 60 15.05 -18.39 -0.41
C ARG A 60 13.86 -17.48 -0.72
N PRO A 61 13.43 -16.64 0.24
CA PRO A 61 12.41 -15.64 -0.01
C PRO A 61 12.85 -14.65 -1.10
N LYS A 62 11.96 -14.37 -2.05
CA LYS A 62 12.09 -13.26 -3.02
C LYS A 62 11.43 -12.00 -2.45
N LEU A 63 11.60 -10.85 -3.10
CA LEU A 63 10.88 -9.63 -2.71
C LEU A 63 9.35 -9.81 -2.67
N GLY A 64 8.81 -10.70 -3.52
CA GLY A 64 7.40 -11.08 -3.48
C GLY A 64 6.96 -11.66 -2.14
N TYR A 65 7.80 -12.44 -1.44
CA TYR A 65 7.46 -12.99 -0.13
C TYR A 65 7.25 -11.90 0.92
N GLU A 66 8.11 -10.89 0.96
CA GLU A 66 7.96 -9.76 1.89
C GLU A 66 6.72 -8.93 1.56
N ALA A 67 6.39 -8.76 0.27
CA ALA A 67 5.14 -8.14 -0.15
C ALA A 67 3.91 -8.94 0.32
N LEU A 68 3.93 -10.27 0.20
CA LEU A 68 2.85 -11.12 0.73
C LEU A 68 2.74 -11.01 2.24
N LYS A 69 3.86 -11.04 2.97
CA LYS A 69 3.88 -10.92 4.43
C LYS A 69 3.25 -9.61 4.90
N ARG A 70 3.58 -8.49 4.24
CA ARG A 70 2.96 -7.18 4.53
C ARG A 70 1.49 -7.15 4.13
N ALA A 71 1.15 -7.61 2.93
CA ALA A 71 -0.22 -7.55 2.41
C ALA A 71 -1.18 -8.53 3.10
N TYR A 72 -0.67 -9.56 3.80
CA TYR A 72 -1.46 -10.50 4.61
C TYR A 72 -1.33 -10.29 6.13
N GLN A 73 -0.81 -9.14 6.56
CA GLN A 73 -0.84 -8.81 8.00
C GLN A 73 -2.30 -8.83 8.53
N PRO A 74 -2.54 -9.28 9.78
CA PRO A 74 -3.89 -9.45 10.31
C PRO A 74 -4.71 -8.16 10.32
N VAL A 75 -4.09 -7.03 10.65
CA VAL A 75 -4.70 -5.69 10.54
C VAL A 75 -3.93 -4.91 9.48
N LEU A 76 -4.54 -4.69 8.32
CA LEU A 76 -3.91 -4.04 7.17
C LEU A 76 -4.56 -2.68 6.91
N PRO A 77 -3.82 -1.56 7.04
CA PRO A 77 -4.23 -0.30 6.41
C PRO A 77 -3.92 -0.36 4.91
N ALA A 78 -4.87 -0.82 4.10
CA ALA A 78 -4.72 -0.94 2.65
C ALA A 78 -4.75 0.45 2.00
N ILE A 79 -3.72 0.79 1.22
CA ILE A 79 -3.59 2.13 0.61
C ILE A 79 -3.95 2.03 -0.88
N ILE A 80 -5.07 2.65 -1.25
CA ILE A 80 -5.57 2.65 -2.62
C ILE A 80 -5.32 4.02 -3.24
N ALA A 81 -4.13 4.19 -3.82
CA ALA A 81 -3.85 5.36 -4.65
C ALA A 81 -4.68 5.32 -5.94
N GLU A 82 -5.25 6.46 -6.33
CA GLU A 82 -6.05 6.58 -7.55
C GLU A 82 -5.19 6.39 -8.81
N ARG A 83 -3.93 6.82 -8.75
CA ARG A 83 -2.94 6.72 -9.83
C ARG A 83 -1.58 6.36 -9.26
N GLU A 84 -0.82 5.58 -10.02
CA GLU A 84 0.58 5.28 -9.72
C GLU A 84 1.54 6.36 -10.20
N VAL A 85 1.15 7.12 -11.23
CA VAL A 85 1.96 8.20 -11.82
C VAL A 85 1.14 9.48 -11.85
N TRP A 86 1.72 10.55 -11.33
CA TRP A 86 1.18 11.89 -11.29
C TRP A 86 2.06 12.83 -12.11
N GLN A 87 1.45 13.79 -12.77
CA GLN A 87 2.18 14.83 -13.47
C GLN A 87 2.31 16.06 -12.57
N ARG A 88 3.49 16.66 -12.52
CA ARG A 88 3.66 17.96 -11.87
C ARG A 88 2.76 18.99 -12.57
N GLY A 89 1.94 19.68 -11.79
CA GLY A 89 0.92 20.58 -12.33
C GLY A 89 -0.38 19.88 -12.76
N ASP A 90 -0.62 18.62 -12.37
CA ASP A 90 -1.90 17.93 -12.57
C ASP A 90 -3.06 18.84 -12.15
N PRO A 91 -4.13 18.98 -12.96
CA PRO A 91 -5.28 19.85 -12.65
C PRO A 91 -5.91 19.60 -11.27
N ARG A 92 -5.80 18.38 -10.73
CA ARG A 92 -6.30 18.03 -9.40
C ARG A 92 -5.40 18.53 -8.27
N ARG A 93 -4.15 18.88 -8.58
CA ARG A 93 -3.15 19.47 -7.67
C ARG A 93 -2.99 18.72 -6.34
N ALA A 94 -3.18 17.42 -6.34
CA ALA A 94 -3.10 16.58 -5.16
C ALA A 94 -2.83 15.12 -5.49
N ILE A 95 -2.10 14.44 -4.60
CA ILE A 95 -1.99 12.98 -4.62
C ILE A 95 -3.25 12.43 -3.93
N HIS A 96 -4.11 11.80 -4.73
CA HIS A 96 -5.34 11.19 -4.23
C HIS A 96 -5.14 9.73 -3.89
N TYR A 97 -5.48 9.38 -2.64
CA TYR A 97 -5.47 8.03 -2.14
C TYR A 97 -6.58 7.83 -1.09
N GLU A 98 -6.98 6.58 -0.93
CA GLU A 98 -7.91 6.12 0.09
C GLU A 98 -7.23 5.10 0.97
N VAL A 99 -7.68 5.01 2.22
CA VAL A 99 -7.23 3.98 3.15
C VAL A 99 -8.45 3.20 3.63
N THR A 100 -8.36 1.88 3.52
CA THR A 100 -9.34 0.96 4.11
C THR A 100 -8.61 0.07 5.09
N VAL A 101 -9.05 0.03 6.34
CA VAL A 101 -8.48 -0.85 7.35
C VAL A 101 -9.18 -2.19 7.30
N VAL A 102 -8.43 -3.23 6.97
CA VAL A 102 -8.89 -4.62 7.01
C VAL A 102 -8.50 -5.21 8.36
N ASN A 103 -9.47 -5.71 9.11
CA ASN A 103 -9.25 -6.45 10.34
C ASN A 103 -9.68 -7.90 10.14
N ASP A 104 -8.71 -8.82 10.00
CA ASP A 104 -8.98 -10.26 9.90
C ASP A 104 -9.04 -10.96 11.27
N GLN A 105 -8.86 -10.22 12.37
CA GLN A 105 -8.93 -10.81 13.69
C GLN A 105 -10.40 -11.13 14.05
N PRO A 106 -10.64 -12.18 14.87
CA PRO A 106 -11.98 -12.49 15.38
C PRO A 106 -12.45 -11.49 16.47
N ARG A 107 -11.64 -10.48 16.77
CA ARG A 107 -11.91 -9.44 17.77
C ARG A 107 -11.92 -8.10 17.07
N GLY A 108 -12.82 -7.21 17.51
CA GLY A 108 -12.79 -5.82 17.10
C GLY A 108 -11.73 -5.02 17.86
N CYS A 109 -11.45 -3.82 17.36
CA CYS A 109 -10.67 -2.79 18.04
C CYS A 109 -11.49 -1.50 18.06
N GLU A 110 -11.98 -1.12 19.24
CA GLU A 110 -12.70 0.14 19.43
C GLU A 110 -11.72 1.31 19.47
N SER A 111 -12.14 2.46 18.96
CA SER A 111 -11.37 3.71 18.98
C SER A 111 -9.92 3.58 18.46
N ALA A 112 -9.72 2.75 17.42
CA ALA A 112 -8.40 2.59 16.81
C ALA A 112 -7.95 3.91 16.16
N THR A 113 -6.68 4.26 16.35
CA THR A 113 -6.07 5.44 15.73
C THR A 113 -5.42 5.05 14.41
N VAL A 114 -5.90 5.61 13.31
CA VAL A 114 -5.30 5.45 11.98
C VAL A 114 -4.58 6.73 11.60
N ARG A 115 -3.26 6.62 11.45
CA ARG A 115 -2.41 7.71 10.98
C ARG A 115 -2.07 7.49 9.52
N THR A 116 -2.11 8.56 8.74
CA THR A 116 -1.71 8.55 7.34
C THR A 116 -0.72 9.67 7.08
N TRP A 117 0.23 9.43 6.19
CA TRP A 117 1.22 10.42 5.85
C TRP A 117 1.67 10.32 4.40
N VAL A 118 2.22 11.41 3.88
CA VAL A 118 2.92 11.43 2.59
C VAL A 118 4.30 12.02 2.77
N LEU A 119 5.31 11.34 2.23
CA LEU A 119 6.69 11.78 2.15
C LEU A 119 7.05 12.14 0.71
N ASP A 120 7.80 13.23 0.56
CA ASP A 120 8.45 13.59 -0.69
C ASP A 120 9.65 12.67 -1.01
N PRO A 121 10.30 12.80 -2.18
CA PRO A 121 11.46 11.98 -2.55
C PRO A 121 12.69 12.17 -1.65
N ALA A 122 12.78 13.28 -0.91
CA ALA A 122 13.83 13.53 0.06
C ALA A 122 13.49 12.99 1.47
N GLY A 123 12.29 12.45 1.65
CA GLY A 123 11.80 11.92 2.93
C GLY A 123 11.15 12.97 3.84
N ASN A 124 10.86 14.18 3.34
CA ASN A 124 10.18 15.21 4.12
C ASN A 124 8.67 14.96 4.14
N ARG A 125 8.04 15.20 5.30
CA ARG A 125 6.60 15.07 5.50
C ARG A 125 5.85 16.20 4.79
N MET A 126 5.00 15.85 3.82
CA MET A 126 4.16 16.80 3.08
C MET A 126 2.74 16.89 3.61
N ALA A 127 2.21 15.76 4.09
CA ALA A 127 0.87 15.66 4.62
C ALA A 127 0.86 14.62 5.73
N GLU A 128 0.02 14.86 6.72
CA GLU A 128 -0.29 13.94 7.80
C GLU A 128 -1.75 14.14 8.20
N ASP A 129 -2.43 13.05 8.52
CA ASP A 129 -3.81 13.06 9.00
C ASP A 129 -4.00 11.92 9.98
N GLU A 130 -4.87 12.13 10.96
CA GLU A 130 -5.21 11.16 11.99
C GLU A 130 -6.72 11.05 12.10
N VAL A 131 -7.23 9.82 12.12
CA VAL A 131 -8.66 9.54 12.30
C VAL A 131 -8.84 8.42 13.31
N HIS A 132 -9.95 8.49 14.05
CA HIS A 132 -10.36 7.45 15.01
C HIS A 132 -11.55 6.70 14.43
N LEU A 133 -11.51 5.37 14.47
CA LEU A 133 -12.58 4.52 13.99
C LEU A 133 -12.65 3.21 14.77
N ASP A 134 -13.86 2.67 14.89
CA ASP A 134 -14.06 1.33 15.37
C ASP A 134 -13.81 0.33 14.24
N LEU A 135 -13.03 -0.70 14.54
CA LEU A 135 -12.70 -1.80 13.64
C LEU A 135 -13.48 -3.03 14.09
N PRO A 136 -14.61 -3.38 13.46
CA PRO A 136 -15.31 -4.62 13.78
C PRO A 136 -14.41 -5.85 13.56
N PRO A 137 -14.72 -7.01 14.18
CA PRO A 137 -14.05 -8.26 13.85
C PRO A 137 -14.31 -8.63 12.39
N ASP A 138 -13.32 -9.25 11.74
CA ASP A 138 -13.42 -9.81 10.39
C ASP A 138 -13.96 -8.84 9.32
N SER A 139 -13.57 -7.55 9.36
CA SER A 139 -14.16 -6.50 8.52
C SER A 139 -13.16 -5.79 7.60
N ALA A 140 -13.69 -4.98 6.68
CA ALA A 140 -12.96 -3.93 5.99
C ALA A 140 -13.69 -2.61 6.20
N THR A 141 -13.05 -1.67 6.91
CA THR A 141 -13.62 -0.38 7.30
C THR A 141 -12.92 0.74 6.53
N PRO A 142 -13.60 1.45 5.60
CA PRO A 142 -13.01 2.57 4.88
C PRO A 142 -12.80 3.76 5.83
N CYS A 143 -11.62 4.39 5.78
CA CYS A 143 -11.41 5.66 6.47
C CYS A 143 -12.29 6.75 5.83
N PRO A 144 -12.85 7.67 6.63
CA PRO A 144 -13.71 8.73 6.12
C PRO A 144 -12.94 9.61 5.13
N ARG A 145 -13.55 9.92 3.97
CA ARG A 145 -12.95 10.86 3.01
C ARG A 145 -13.08 12.29 3.56
N ARG A 146 -12.05 13.11 3.39
CA ARG A 146 -12.18 14.57 3.60
C ARG A 146 -13.21 15.10 2.61
N ARG A 147 -14.05 16.02 3.07
CA ARG A 147 -14.99 16.68 2.17
C ARG A 147 -14.23 17.59 1.22
N HIS A 148 -14.77 17.82 0.02
CA HIS A 148 -14.10 18.60 -1.01
C HIS A 148 -13.79 20.05 -0.58
N ASP A 149 -14.61 20.61 0.31
CA ASP A 149 -14.45 21.92 0.93
C ASP A 149 -13.33 21.98 1.98
N GLU A 150 -12.92 20.85 2.55
CA GLU A 150 -11.79 20.75 3.51
C GLU A 150 -10.43 20.64 2.81
N GLY A 151 -10.41 20.61 1.47
CA GLY A 151 -9.21 20.49 0.66
C GLY A 151 -8.68 19.05 0.53
N PRO A 152 -7.65 18.83 -0.31
CA PRO A 152 -7.08 17.50 -0.55
C PRO A 152 -6.27 17.00 0.65
N ARG A 153 -6.28 15.68 0.89
CA ARG A 153 -5.45 15.03 1.91
C ARG A 153 -3.95 15.28 1.71
N CYS A 154 -3.49 15.36 0.46
CA CYS A 154 -2.10 15.65 0.13
C CYS A 154 -2.03 16.60 -1.08
N PRO A 155 -1.93 17.93 -0.87
CA PRO A 155 -1.72 18.85 -1.96
C PRO A 155 -0.37 18.55 -2.65
N LEU A 156 -0.35 18.73 -3.97
CA LEU A 156 0.84 18.61 -4.81
C LEU A 156 1.17 19.99 -5.39
N PRO A 157 2.13 20.73 -4.80
CA PRO A 157 2.53 22.05 -5.26
C PRO A 157 3.01 22.05 -6.73
N ALA A 158 2.95 23.22 -7.39
CA ALA A 158 3.39 23.36 -8.78
C ALA A 158 4.91 23.12 -8.94
N ASP A 159 5.68 23.39 -7.89
CA ASP A 159 7.12 23.19 -7.75
C ASP A 159 7.48 21.89 -7.04
N ALA A 160 6.53 20.97 -6.83
CA ALA A 160 6.75 19.70 -6.17
C ALA A 160 7.94 18.94 -6.79
N PRO A 161 8.85 18.38 -5.96
CA PRO A 161 9.97 17.57 -6.44
C PRO A 161 9.51 16.43 -7.34
N LEU A 162 10.31 16.09 -8.35
CA LEU A 162 10.04 14.90 -9.16
C LEU A 162 10.61 13.66 -8.50
N GLY A 163 10.00 12.50 -8.73
CA GLY A 163 10.45 11.19 -8.25
C GLY A 163 9.41 10.47 -7.41
N THR A 164 9.89 9.56 -6.56
CA THR A 164 9.07 8.65 -5.76
C THR A 164 8.55 9.32 -4.50
N TYR A 165 7.24 9.36 -4.35
CA TYR A 165 6.56 9.79 -3.12
C TYR A 165 6.08 8.55 -2.37
N THR A 166 6.15 8.60 -1.05
CA THR A 166 5.73 7.48 -0.19
C THR A 166 4.50 7.86 0.60
N ILE A 167 3.39 7.18 0.34
CA ILE A 167 2.18 7.23 1.16
C ILE A 167 2.30 6.14 2.21
N GLY A 168 2.14 6.48 3.48
CA GLY A 168 2.15 5.49 4.56
C GLY A 168 0.90 5.60 5.42
N ALA A 169 0.60 4.48 6.07
CA ALA A 169 -0.50 4.40 7.02
C ALA A 169 -0.16 3.42 8.15
N SER A 170 -0.50 3.77 9.38
CA SER A 170 -0.40 2.90 10.54
C SER A 170 -1.71 2.86 11.30
N VAL A 171 -1.99 1.72 11.93
CA VAL A 171 -3.15 1.48 12.79
C VAL A 171 -2.65 1.14 14.17
N HIS A 172 -3.13 1.89 15.17
CA HIS A 172 -2.82 1.67 16.57
C HIS A 172 -4.09 1.37 17.37
N SER A 173 -3.98 0.53 18.41
CA SER A 173 -5.06 0.37 19.38
C SER A 173 -5.28 1.65 20.20
N ALA A 174 -6.36 1.69 20.99
CA ALA A 174 -6.61 2.79 21.92
C ALA A 174 -5.48 2.97 22.96
N GLU A 175 -4.77 1.90 23.30
CA GLU A 175 -3.60 1.90 24.19
C GLU A 175 -2.29 2.30 23.48
N GLY A 176 -2.34 2.51 22.16
CA GLY A 176 -1.19 2.91 21.34
C GLY A 176 -0.37 1.76 20.75
N GLU A 177 -0.79 0.51 20.94
CA GLU A 177 -0.12 -0.67 20.36
C GLU A 177 -0.21 -0.62 18.83
N LEU A 178 0.91 -0.82 18.11
CA LEU A 178 0.90 -0.91 16.65
C LEU A 178 0.27 -2.24 16.21
N LEU A 179 -0.91 -2.15 15.58
CA LEU A 179 -1.64 -3.31 15.05
C LEU A 179 -1.24 -3.65 13.61
N GLY A 180 -0.88 -2.64 12.83
CA GLY A 180 -0.47 -2.82 11.44
C GLY A 180 0.07 -1.55 10.80
N GLU A 181 0.96 -1.71 9.82
CA GLU A 181 1.57 -0.62 9.09
C GLU A 181 1.71 -0.99 7.61
N ASN A 182 1.53 0.00 6.74
CA ASN A 182 1.69 -0.20 5.32
C ASN A 182 2.24 1.05 4.63
N VAL A 183 2.90 0.84 3.49
CA VAL A 183 3.43 1.90 2.64
C VAL A 183 3.17 1.58 1.17
N TRP A 184 2.81 2.60 0.41
CA TRP A 184 2.61 2.55 -1.03
C TRP A 184 3.35 3.71 -1.69
N THR A 185 3.99 3.47 -2.83
CA THR A 185 4.72 4.52 -3.55
C THR A 185 4.03 4.91 -4.85
N VAL A 186 4.08 6.21 -5.15
CA VAL A 186 3.63 6.79 -6.42
C VAL A 186 4.76 7.63 -7.01
N GLU A 187 4.79 7.75 -8.33
CA GLU A 187 5.77 8.57 -9.04
C GLU A 187 5.17 9.92 -9.41
N VAL A 188 5.92 11.00 -9.19
CA VAL A 188 5.61 12.32 -9.74
C VAL A 188 6.62 12.63 -10.84
N VAL A 189 6.14 12.75 -12.06
CA VAL A 189 6.95 13.03 -13.25
C VAL A 189 6.72 14.46 -13.74
N ALA A 190 7.63 14.97 -14.56
CA ALA A 190 7.41 16.25 -15.23
C ALA A 190 6.10 16.17 -16.05
N GLY A 191 5.30 17.23 -15.99
CA GLY A 191 4.22 17.42 -16.96
C GLY A 191 4.79 17.56 -18.38
N PRO A 192 3.97 17.30 -19.42
CA PRO A 192 4.35 17.53 -20.81
C PRO A 192 4.74 18.99 -21.08
#